data_AF-X0VYY3-F1
#
_entry.id   AF-X0VYY3-F1
#
_cell.length_a   1.000
_cell.length_b   1.000
_cell.length_c   1.000
_cell.angle_alpha   90.00
_cell.angle_beta   90.00
_cell.angle_gamma   90.00
#
_symmetry.space_group_name_H-M   'P 1'
#
loop_
_entity.id
_entity.type
_entity.pdbx_description
1 polymer ?
#
loop_
_entity_poly.entity_id
_entity_poly.type
_entity_poly.pdbx_seq_one_letter_code
_entity_poly.pdbx_strand_id
1 'polypeptide(L)' 'IDPRYFRPTEVEILKADITKAKKELGWSPTVKLSQLVRAMVDYDLMEIGIEPPGEGIEILESEKFSWTDNSVTKG' A
#
# COMPACT_ATOMS: atom_id res chain seq x y z
N ILE A 1 26.50 -2.16 6.37
CA ILE A 1 25.34 -1.32 6.00
C ILE A 1 25.87 -0.22 5.10
N ASP A 2 25.30 -0.03 3.92
CA ASP A 2 25.72 1.07 3.03
C ASP A 2 25.38 2.41 3.71
N PRO A 3 26.33 3.34 3.86
CA PRO A 3 26.10 4.62 4.54
C PRO A 3 24.95 5.43 3.95
N ARG A 4 24.63 5.26 2.66
CA ARG A 4 23.54 5.96 1.98
C ARG A 4 22.15 5.57 2.50
N TYR A 5 22.00 4.37 3.04
CA TYR A 5 20.72 3.87 3.57
C TYR A 5 20.68 3.84 5.10
N PHE A 6 21.78 4.20 5.77
CA PHE A 6 21.81 4.26 7.23
C PHE A 6 21.16 5.55 7.73
N ARG A 7 20.15 5.43 8.59
CA ARG A 7 19.59 6.57 9.31
C ARG A 7 20.11 6.56 10.76
N PRO A 8 20.82 7.60 11.21
CA PRO A 8 21.40 7.66 12.56
C PRO A 8 20.38 7.54 13.70
N THR A 9 19.12 7.89 13.42
CA THR A 9 17.99 7.79 14.35
C THR A 9 16.94 6.84 13.76
N GLU A 10 17.27 5.56 13.68
CA GLU A 10 16.34 4.52 13.23
C GLU A 10 15.27 4.25 14.29
N VAL A 11 14.05 3.92 13.87
CA VAL A 11 13.00 3.51 14.79
C VAL A 11 12.96 1.99 14.85
N GLU A 12 13.19 1.41 16.02
CA GLU A 12 13.26 -0.06 16.17
C GLU A 12 11.91 -0.75 15.94
N ILE A 13 10.81 -0.17 16.43
CA ILE A 13 9.48 -0.75 16.35
C ILE A 13 8.44 0.34 16.08
N LEU A 14 7.62 0.13 15.04
CA LEU A 14 6.43 0.92 14.75
C LEU A 14 5.20 0.01 14.80
N LYS A 15 4.38 0.18 15.85
CA LYS A 15 3.13 -0.56 16.02
C LYS A 15 2.05 0.36 16.57
N ALA A 16 1.01 0.58 15.78
CA ALA A 16 -0.12 1.42 16.17
C ALA A 16 -1.21 0.61 16.90
N ASP A 17 -1.89 1.24 17.86
CA ASP A 17 -3.16 0.79 18.42
C ASP A 17 -4.29 1.66 17.84
N ILE A 18 -5.19 1.03 17.09
CA ILE A 18 -6.30 1.70 16.40
C ILE A 18 -7.60 1.73 17.22
N THR A 19 -7.58 1.30 18.48
CA THR A 19 -8.78 1.12 19.32
C THR A 19 -9.62 2.40 19.42
N LYS A 20 -8.97 3.57 19.57
CA LYS A 20 -9.67 4.86 19.62
C LYS A 20 -10.40 5.18 18.32
N ALA A 21 -9.70 5.08 17.18
CA ALA A 21 -10.27 5.35 15.86
C ALA A 21 -11.44 4.40 15.55
N LYS A 22 -11.30 3.12 15.92
CA LYS A 22 -12.38 2.14 15.75
C LYS A 22 -13.59 2.47 16.61
N LYS A 23 -13.40 2.91 17.86
CA LYS A 23 -14.49 3.25 18.79
C LYS A 23 -15.21 4.54 18.40
N GLU A 24 -14.47 5.58 18.06
CA GLU A 24 -15.02 6.93 17.85
C GLU A 24 -15.48 7.15 16.40
N LEU A 25 -14.80 6.54 15.43
CA LEU A 25 -15.04 6.77 14.00
C LEU A 25 -15.62 5.54 13.29
N GLY A 26 -15.70 4.39 13.96
CA GLY A 26 -16.03 3.12 13.31
C GLY A 26 -14.99 2.68 12.27
N TRP A 27 -13.82 3.32 12.25
CA TRP A 27 -12.82 3.12 11.22
C TRP A 27 -12.00 1.84 11.46
N SER A 28 -11.75 1.09 10.38
CA SER A 28 -10.84 -0.05 10.35
C SER A 28 -10.19 -0.17 8.98
N PRO A 29 -8.93 -0.67 8.89
CA PRO A 29 -8.29 -0.90 7.61
C PRO A 29 -9.06 -1.99 6.83
N THR A 30 -9.35 -1.70 5.56
CA THR A 30 -10.03 -2.63 4.63
C THR A 30 -9.02 -3.52 3.89
N VAL A 31 -7.84 -2.99 3.58
CA VAL A 31 -6.78 -3.69 2.86
C VAL A 31 -5.71 -4.21 3.83
N LYS A 32 -5.38 -5.51 3.73
CA LYS A 32 -4.26 -6.14 4.46
C LYS A 32 -2.93 -5.92 3.74
N LEU A 33 -1.83 -6.06 4.47
CA LEU A 33 -0.48 -5.90 3.92
C LEU A 33 -0.22 -6.75 2.66
N SER A 34 -0.62 -8.02 2.67
CA SER A 34 -0.40 -8.92 1.51
C SER A 34 -1.18 -8.47 0.28
N GLN A 35 -2.37 -7.91 0.47
CA GLN A 35 -3.21 -7.39 -0.61
C GLN A 35 -2.60 -6.10 -1.18
N LEU A 36 -2.12 -5.21 -0.29
CA LEU A 36 -1.41 -3.99 -0.68
C LEU A 36 -0.17 -4.32 -1.52
N VAL A 37 0.65 -5.28 -1.10
CA VAL A 37 1.86 -5.69 -1.84
C VAL A 37 1.49 -6.20 -3.25
N ARG A 38 0.44 -6.99 -3.40
CA ARG A 38 -0.03 -7.46 -4.72
C ARG A 38 -0.42 -6.29 -5.61
N ALA A 39 -1.22 -5.36 -5.08
CA ALA A 39 -1.63 -4.18 -5.83
C ALA A 39 -0.42 -3.35 -6.29
N MET A 40 0.54 -3.10 -5.40
CA MET A 40 1.77 -2.37 -5.75
C MET A 40 2.54 -3.04 -6.89
N VAL A 41 2.73 -4.36 -6.83
CA VAL A 41 3.46 -5.10 -7.87
C VAL A 41 2.71 -5.11 -9.19
N ASP A 42 1.38 -5.27 -9.16
CA ASP A 42 0.58 -5.26 -10.39
C ASP A 42 0.71 -3.92 -11.13
N TYR A 43 0.68 -2.79 -10.40
CA TYR A 43 0.89 -1.47 -11.01
C TYR A 43 2.33 -1.25 -11.48
N ASP A 44 3.34 -1.70 -10.73
CA ASP A 44 4.74 -1.62 -11.15
C ASP A 44 4.97 -2.41 -12.46
N LEU A 45 4.32 -3.58 -12.61
CA LEU A 45 4.38 -4.38 -13.84
C LEU A 45 3.70 -3.66 -15.02
N MET A 46 2.52 -3.09 -14.80
CA MET A 46 1.83 -2.29 -15.83
C MET A 46 2.66 -1.10 -16.30
N GLU A 47 3.32 -0.39 -15.37
CA GLU A 47 4.16 0.77 -15.69
C GLU A 47 5.32 0.40 -16.62
N ILE A 48 5.92 -0.77 -16.44
CA ILE A 48 7.01 -1.26 -17.31
C ILE A 48 6.50 -2.02 -18.55
N GLY A 49 5.19 -2.04 -18.77
CA GLY A 49 4.55 -2.67 -19.94
C GLY A 49 4.44 -4.19 -19.88
N ILE A 50 4.53 -4.78 -18.68
CA ILE A 50 4.31 -6.20 -18.44
C ILE A 50 2.87 -6.41 -17.95
N GLU A 51 2.19 -7.41 -18.51
CA GLU A 51 0.85 -7.78 -18.06
C GLU A 51 0.92 -8.41 -16.65
N PRO A 52 0.28 -7.83 -15.62
CA PRO A 52 0.30 -8.37 -14.29
C PRO A 52 -0.72 -9.51 -14.11
N PRO A 53 -0.59 -10.32 -13.04
CA PRO A 53 -1.64 -11.26 -12.63
C PRO A 53 -3.00 -10.60 -12.33
N GLY A 54 -3.00 -9.32 -11.91
CA GLY A 54 -4.22 -8.52 -11.72
C GLY A 54 -4.95 -8.74 -10.39
N GLU A 55 -4.54 -9.73 -9.58
CA GLU A 55 -5.16 -10.05 -8.30
C GLU A 55 -5.22 -8.85 -7.34
N GLY A 56 -4.18 -8.02 -7.33
CA GLY A 56 -4.10 -6.82 -6.50
C GLY A 56 -5.07 -5.72 -6.95
N ILE A 57 -5.24 -5.56 -8.26
CA ILE A 57 -6.17 -4.58 -8.85
C ILE A 57 -7.62 -4.98 -8.55
N GLU A 58 -7.97 -6.25 -8.75
CA GLU A 58 -9.30 -6.78 -8.40
C GLU A 58 -9.64 -6.55 -6.92
N ILE A 59 -8.67 -6.74 -6.03
CA ILE A 59 -8.87 -6.48 -4.60
C ILE A 59 -9.20 -4.99 -4.36
N LEU A 60 -8.44 -4.08 -4.96
CA LEU A 60 -8.71 -2.64 -4.79
C LEU A 60 -10.08 -2.24 -5.34
N GLU A 61 -10.50 -2.80 -6.48
CA GLU A 61 -11.84 -2.57 -7.01
C GLU A 61 -12.93 -3.09 -6.06
N SER A 62 -12.75 -4.29 -5.50
CA SER A 62 -13.70 -4.89 -4.56
C SER A 62 -13.84 -4.08 -3.25
N GLU A 63 -12.74 -3.47 -2.80
CA GLU A 63 -12.68 -2.62 -1.62
C GLU A 63 -13.04 -1.14 -1.93
N LYS A 64 -13.56 -0.86 -3.13
CA LYS A 64 -14.03 0.47 -3.59
C LYS A 64 -12.93 1.54 -3.70
N PHE A 65 -11.70 1.12 -4.00
CA PHE A 65 -10.59 2.01 -4.34
C PHE A 65 -10.48 2.28 -5.84
N SER A 66 -11.52 2.00 -6.63
CA SER A 66 -11.55 2.22 -8.09
C SER A 66 -11.39 3.68 -8.54
N TRP A 67 -11.34 4.64 -7.62
CA TRP A 67 -11.07 6.06 -7.89
C TRP A 67 -9.57 6.37 -8.00
N THR A 68 -8.68 5.44 -7.65
CA THR A 68 -7.24 5.64 -7.78
C THR A 68 -6.77 5.28 -9.18
N ASP A 69 -6.27 6.26 -9.93
CA ASP A 69 -5.63 6.03 -11.24
C ASP A 69 -4.27 5.32 -11.11
N ASN A 70 -3.67 5.37 -9.90
CA ASN A 70 -2.34 4.83 -9.56
C ASN A 70 -1.27 5.11 -10.65
N SER A 71 -1.49 6.18 -11.41
CA SER A 71 -0.61 6.68 -12.43
C SER A 71 0.46 7.51 -11.76
N VAL A 72 1.68 7.43 -12.29
CA VAL A 72 2.78 8.26 -11.79
C VAL A 72 2.44 9.72 -12.10
N THR A 73 2.31 10.54 -11.05
CA THR A 73 2.32 12.00 -11.21
C THR A 73 3.66 12.39 -11.81
N LYS A 74 3.69 12.61 -13.13
CA LYS A 74 4.87 13.17 -13.80
C LYS A 74 5.02 14.62 -13.33
N GLY A 75 5.99 14.84 -12.44
CA GLY A 75 6.41 16.16 -12.00
C GLY A 75 7.10 16.96 -13.10
#